data_AF-A0A2H0ES14-F1
#
_entry.id   AF-A0A2H0ES14-F1
#
_cell.length_a   1.000
_cell.length_b   1.000
_cell.length_c   1.000
_cell.angle_alpha   90.00
_cell.angle_beta   90.00
_cell.angle_gamma   90.00
#
_symmetry.space_group_name_H-M   'P 1'
#
loop_
_entity.id
_entity.type
_entity.pdbx_description
1 polymer ?
#
loop_
_entity_poly.entity_id
_entity_poly.type
_entity_poly.pdbx_seq_one_letter_code
_entity_poly.pdbx_strand_id
1 'polypeptide(L)'
;QRELGKTIVFITHDLDEALKLADHLVILKDGRIVQQGEPQRILLRPNDPYIVNFISDINRARVLRVRSIMRDPGAAPVSEAQSVDHNATLEDVICLSDGDTRKTYAVTRDDAAVGVLVMKDLVRALV
;
A
#
# COMPACT_ATOMS: atom_id res chain seq x y z
N GLN A 1 13.60 -11.22 -6.16
CA GLN A 1 14.77 -10.64 -6.86
C GLN A 1 15.80 -9.97 -5.93
N ARG A 2 15.47 -9.66 -4.66
CA ARG A 2 16.38 -8.95 -3.72
C ARG A 2 17.72 -9.64 -3.41
N GLU A 3 17.87 -10.94 -3.68
CA GLU A 3 19.07 -11.70 -3.33
C GLU A 3 20.25 -11.50 -4.33
N LEU A 4 20.01 -10.98 -5.54
CA LEU A 4 21.07 -10.88 -6.56
C LEU A 4 21.84 -9.55 -6.55
N GLY A 5 21.42 -8.53 -5.80
CA GLY A 5 22.14 -7.25 -5.71
C GLY A 5 22.37 -6.52 -7.05
N LYS A 6 21.55 -6.81 -8.08
CA LYS A 6 21.66 -6.20 -9.41
C LYS A 6 20.55 -5.17 -9.60
N THR A 7 20.89 -4.08 -10.30
CA THR A 7 19.89 -3.12 -10.78
C THR A 7 19.23 -3.68 -12.04
N ILE A 8 17.90 -3.76 -12.04
CA ILE A 8 17.10 -4.23 -13.18
C ILE A 8 16.20 -3.09 -13.61
N VAL A 9 16.24 -2.74 -14.90
CA VAL A 9 15.27 -1.84 -15.51
C VAL A 9 14.24 -2.72 -16.21
N PHE A 10 13.04 -2.78 -15.63
CA PHE A 10 11.92 -3.54 -16.17
C PHE A 10 10.93 -2.58 -16.84
N ILE A 11 10.51 -2.91 -18.06
CA ILE A 11 9.56 -2.11 -18.85
C ILE A 11 8.37 -3.01 -19.15
N THR A 12 7.19 -2.59 -18.74
CA THR A 12 5.91 -3.26 -19.01
C THR A 12 4.82 -2.23 -19.27
N HIS A 13 3.77 -2.67 -19.93
CA HIS A 13 2.53 -1.92 -20.10
C HIS A 13 1.51 -2.26 -19.01
N ASP A 14 1.75 -3.32 -18.23
CA ASP A 14 0.88 -3.77 -17.15
C ASP A 14 1.34 -3.18 -15.82
N LEU A 15 0.47 -2.40 -15.19
CA LEU A 15 0.78 -1.77 -13.93
C LEU A 15 0.76 -2.76 -12.76
N ASP A 16 -0.03 -3.83 -12.79
CA ASP A 16 -0.02 -4.86 -11.73
C ASP A 16 1.34 -5.56 -11.67
N GLU A 17 1.97 -5.82 -12.81
CA GLU A 17 3.33 -6.35 -12.87
C GLU A 17 4.33 -5.36 -12.28
N ALA A 18 4.24 -4.11 -12.70
CA ALA A 18 5.16 -3.08 -12.25
C ALA A 18 5.04 -2.83 -10.74
N LEU A 19 3.83 -2.81 -10.18
CA LEU A 19 3.59 -2.62 -8.73
C LEU A 19 4.09 -3.79 -7.87
N LYS A 20 4.08 -5.01 -8.41
CA LYS A 20 4.58 -6.21 -7.70
C LYS A 20 6.11 -6.29 -7.66
N LEU A 21 6.77 -5.83 -8.73
CA LEU A 21 8.20 -6.04 -8.94
C LEU A 21 9.04 -4.81 -8.57
N ALA A 22 8.51 -3.60 -8.79
CA ALA A 22 9.31 -2.39 -8.71
C ALA A 22 9.49 -1.91 -7.26
N ASP A 23 10.74 -1.63 -6.87
CA ASP A 23 11.01 -0.79 -5.71
C ASP A 23 10.83 0.72 -6.07
N HIS A 24 10.99 1.07 -7.35
CA HIS A 24 10.79 2.42 -7.89
C HIS A 24 10.09 2.35 -9.24
N LEU A 25 8.97 3.08 -9.38
CA LEU A 25 8.14 3.08 -10.57
C LEU A 25 8.26 4.43 -11.30
N VAL A 26 8.37 4.38 -12.63
CA VAL A 26 8.36 5.55 -13.52
C VAL A 26 7.27 5.34 -14.57
N ILE A 27 6.34 6.30 -14.68
CA ILE A 27 5.25 6.28 -15.66
C ILE A 27 5.56 7.31 -16.73
N LEU A 28 5.57 6.86 -17.99
CA LEU A 28 5.81 7.70 -19.16
C LEU A 28 4.55 7.81 -20.02
N LYS A 29 4.34 8.98 -20.62
CA LYS A 29 3.32 9.25 -21.63
C LYS A 29 3.90 10.19 -22.68
N ASP A 30 3.72 9.87 -23.95
CA ASP A 30 4.18 10.68 -25.10
C ASP A 30 5.67 11.06 -25.01
N GLY A 31 6.50 10.12 -24.53
CA GLY A 31 7.95 10.32 -24.36
C GLY A 31 8.36 11.18 -23.16
N ARG A 32 7.43 11.54 -22.27
CA ARG A 32 7.69 12.34 -21.06
C ARG A 32 7.34 11.57 -19.79
N ILE A 33 8.11 11.79 -18.74
CA ILE A 33 7.79 11.27 -17.40
C ILE A 33 6.61 12.06 -16.84
N VAL A 34 5.53 11.36 -16.52
CA VAL A 34 4.33 11.93 -15.91
C VAL A 34 4.43 11.88 -14.39
N GLN A 35 4.88 10.73 -13.85
CA GLN A 35 5.10 10.54 -12.41
C GLN A 35 6.17 9.48 -12.17
N GLN A 36 6.90 9.61 -11.06
CA GLN A 36 7.84 8.60 -10.58
C GLN A 36 7.90 8.58 -9.06
N GLY A 37 8.28 7.43 -8.49
CA GLY A 37 8.39 7.26 -7.04
C GLY A 37 8.13 5.82 -6.56
N GLU A 38 7.91 5.67 -5.25
CA GLU A 38 7.47 4.41 -4.68
C GLU A 38 6.06 4.06 -5.21
N PRO A 39 5.81 2.80 -5.61
CA PRO A 39 4.49 2.30 -6.04
C PRO A 39 3.32 2.77 -5.18
N GLN A 40 3.46 2.65 -3.85
CA GLN A 40 2.41 3.02 -2.89
C GLN A 40 2.05 4.50 -2.95
N ARG A 41 3.05 5.36 -3.14
CA ARG A 41 2.88 6.81 -3.18
C ARG A 41 2.20 7.27 -4.47
N ILE A 42 2.48 6.58 -5.59
CA ILE A 42 1.81 6.82 -6.87
C ILE A 42 0.32 6.49 -6.76
N LEU A 43 -0.02 5.35 -6.13
CA LEU A 43 -1.41 4.95 -5.92
C LEU A 43 -2.18 5.88 -4.97
N LEU A 44 -1.56 6.32 -3.88
CA LEU A 44 -2.22 7.19 -2.89
C LEU A 44 -2.34 8.64 -3.33
N ARG A 45 -1.44 9.11 -4.20
CA ARG A 45 -1.37 10.50 -4.65
C ARG A 45 -1.03 10.57 -6.16
N PRO A 46 -1.94 10.14 -7.04
CA PRO A 46 -1.76 10.34 -8.48
C PRO A 46 -1.75 11.83 -8.81
N ASN A 47 -0.82 12.27 -9.67
CA ASN A 47 -0.65 13.68 -10.02
C ASN A 47 -1.22 14.07 -11.40
N ASP A 48 -1.75 13.11 -12.15
CA ASP A 48 -2.24 13.32 -13.52
C ASP A 48 -3.51 12.49 -13.78
N PRO A 49 -4.52 13.03 -14.50
CA PRO A 49 -5.74 12.28 -14.87
C PRO A 49 -5.47 10.99 -15.64
N TYR A 50 -4.42 10.95 -16.47
CA TYR A 50 -3.98 9.74 -17.15
C TYR A 50 -3.65 8.63 -16.15
N ILE A 51 -2.94 8.98 -15.07
CA ILE A 51 -2.57 8.02 -14.03
C ILE A 51 -3.81 7.59 -13.26
N VAL A 52 -4.71 8.51 -12.92
CA VAL A 52 -5.98 8.17 -12.24
C VAL A 52 -6.76 7.11 -13.02
N ASN A 53 -6.87 7.28 -14.34
CA ASN A 53 -7.53 6.31 -15.22
C ASN A 53 -6.72 5.01 -15.35
N PHE A 54 -5.39 5.10 -15.35
CA PHE A 54 -4.52 3.94 -15.49
C PHE A 54 -4.51 3.05 -14.23
N ILE A 55 -4.77 3.64 -13.05
CA ILE A 55 -4.82 2.90 -11.77
C ILE A 55 -6.23 2.48 -11.36
N SER A 56 -7.28 2.81 -12.14
CA SER A 56 -8.67 2.55 -11.75
C SER A 56 -8.99 1.06 -11.63
N ASP A 57 -8.36 0.24 -12.47
CA ASP A 57 -8.66 -1.18 -12.60
C ASP A 57 -7.75 -2.05 -11.72
N ILE A 58 -6.94 -1.43 -10.87
CA ILE A 58 -5.95 -2.12 -10.04
C ILE A 58 -6.55 -2.50 -8.70
N ASN A 59 -6.29 -3.73 -8.29
CA ASN A 59 -6.59 -4.15 -6.94
C ASN A 59 -5.58 -3.53 -5.95
N ARG A 60 -5.89 -2.31 -5.50
CA ARG A 60 -5.10 -1.54 -4.53
C ARG A 60 -4.85 -2.32 -3.23
N ALA A 61 -5.76 -3.21 -2.84
CA ALA A 61 -5.65 -3.97 -1.59
C ALA A 61 -4.42 -4.90 -1.57
N ARG A 62 -3.98 -5.36 -2.74
CA ARG A 62 -2.83 -6.26 -2.90
C ARG A 62 -1.48 -5.55 -2.87
N VAL A 63 -1.48 -4.23 -3.09
CA VAL A 63 -0.27 -3.43 -3.28
C VAL A 63 -0.04 -2.52 -2.08
N LEU A 64 -1.11 -1.87 -1.59
CA LEU A 64 -1.03 -0.99 -0.44
C LEU A 64 -0.69 -1.80 0.81
N ARG A 65 0.19 -1.22 1.62
CA ARG A 65 0.65 -1.81 2.87
C ARG A 65 0.01 -1.09 4.03
N VAL A 66 -0.12 -1.77 5.16
CA VAL A 66 -0.70 -1.18 6.37
C VAL A 66 0.00 0.12 6.76
N ARG A 67 1.34 0.15 6.69
CA ARG A 67 2.15 1.36 6.96
C ARG A 67 1.73 2.61 6.18
N SER A 68 1.13 2.45 5.00
CA SER A 68 0.84 3.57 4.10
C SER A 68 -0.42 4.32 4.51
N ILE A 69 -1.26 3.73 5.37
CA ILE A 69 -2.57 4.26 5.76
C ILE A 69 -2.82 4.24 7.28
N MET A 70 -1.92 3.64 8.06
CA MET A 70 -2.02 3.62 9.52
C MET A 70 -1.97 5.04 10.10
N ARG A 71 -2.54 5.19 11.29
CA ARG A 71 -2.42 6.41 12.10
C ARG A 71 -1.30 6.23 13.11
N ASP A 72 -0.69 7.34 13.51
CA ASP A 72 0.20 7.37 14.66
C ASP A 72 -0.49 6.76 15.89
N PRO A 73 0.24 6.00 16.72
CA PRO A 73 -0.35 5.21 17.80
C PRO A 73 -0.99 6.08 18.90
N GLY A 74 -0.74 7.39 18.93
CA GLY A 74 -1.24 8.28 19.97
C GLY A 74 -0.83 7.80 21.38
N ALA A 75 -1.49 8.35 22.41
CA ALA A 75 -1.31 7.92 23.80
C ALA A 75 -2.27 6.78 24.21
N ALA A 76 -3.06 6.24 23.29
CA ALA A 76 -4.08 5.25 23.61
C ALA A 76 -3.45 3.86 23.68
N PRO A 77 -3.58 3.13 24.81
CA PRO A 77 -3.05 1.78 24.92
C PRO A 77 -3.80 0.85 23.96
N VAL A 78 -3.05 0.27 23.04
CA VAL A 78 -3.54 -0.72 22.08
C VAL A 78 -3.54 -2.10 22.75
N SER A 79 -4.30 -2.25 23.85
CA SER A 79 -4.14 -3.40 24.76
C SER A 79 -5.00 -4.63 24.41
N GLU A 80 -5.97 -4.52 23.50
CA GLU A 80 -6.89 -5.62 23.14
C GLU A 80 -7.13 -5.76 21.62
N ALA A 81 -6.49 -4.93 20.80
CA ALA A 81 -6.62 -5.02 19.34
C ALA A 81 -5.71 -6.13 18.82
N GLN A 82 -6.24 -6.96 17.90
CA GLN A 82 -5.42 -7.88 17.11
C GLN A 82 -4.28 -7.10 16.44
N SER A 83 -3.07 -7.65 16.42
CA SER A 83 -1.91 -7.02 15.79
C SER A 83 -1.76 -7.43 14.34
N VAL A 84 -1.27 -6.51 13.51
CA VAL A 84 -0.90 -6.74 12.11
C VAL A 84 0.47 -6.15 11.82
N ASP A 85 1.29 -6.86 11.04
CA ASP A 85 2.59 -6.37 10.59
C ASP A 85 2.45 -5.15 9.67
N HIS A 86 3.32 -4.15 9.83
CA HIS A 86 3.26 -2.93 9.03
C HIS A 86 3.52 -3.15 7.52
N ASN A 87 4.11 -4.29 7.14
CA ASN A 87 4.28 -4.75 5.75
C ASN A 87 3.17 -5.69 5.29
N ALA A 88 2.16 -6.00 6.10
CA ALA A 88 0.98 -6.73 5.61
C ALA A 88 0.28 -5.91 4.51
N THR A 89 -0.34 -6.60 3.56
CA THR A 89 -1.19 -5.96 2.56
C THR A 89 -2.55 -5.62 3.16
N LEU A 90 -3.31 -4.73 2.52
CA LEU A 90 -4.68 -4.48 2.95
C LEU A 90 -5.59 -5.69 2.69
N GLU A 91 -5.28 -6.51 1.68
CA GLU A 91 -5.96 -7.79 1.43
C GLU A 91 -5.84 -8.73 2.63
N ASP A 92 -4.65 -8.86 3.22
CA ASP A 92 -4.43 -9.68 4.43
C ASP A 92 -5.32 -9.20 5.60
N VAL A 93 -5.43 -7.88 5.78
CA VAL A 93 -6.27 -7.28 6.84
C VAL A 93 -7.75 -7.52 6.58
N ILE A 94 -8.20 -7.42 5.32
CA ILE A 94 -9.59 -7.70 4.95
C ILE A 94 -9.93 -9.16 5.29
N CYS A 95 -9.06 -10.10 4.93
CA CYS A 95 -9.22 -11.51 5.27
C CYS A 95 -9.26 -11.73 6.79
N LEU A 96 -8.38 -11.07 7.54
CA LEU A 96 -8.34 -11.14 9.01
C LEU A 96 -9.60 -10.54 9.67
N SER A 97 -10.23 -9.55 9.02
CA SER A 97 -11.42 -8.88 9.55
C SER A 97 -12.66 -9.76 9.55
N ASP A 98 -12.70 -10.79 8.70
CA ASP A 98 -13.88 -11.64 8.48
C ASP A 98 -15.14 -10.80 8.19
N GLY A 99 -14.97 -9.70 7.46
CA GLY A 99 -16.03 -8.76 7.10
C GLY A 99 -16.44 -7.76 8.19
N ASP A 100 -15.86 -7.81 9.40
CA ASP A 100 -16.19 -6.84 10.46
C ASP A 100 -15.44 -5.50 10.26
N THR A 101 -16.16 -4.52 9.73
CA THR A 101 -15.66 -3.15 9.46
C THR A 101 -15.52 -2.27 10.70
N ARG A 102 -15.82 -2.77 11.91
CA ARG A 102 -15.66 -2.03 13.17
C ARG A 102 -14.35 -2.35 13.87
N LYS A 103 -13.62 -3.37 13.42
CA LYS A 103 -12.35 -3.79 14.02
C LYS A 103 -11.28 -2.70 13.90
N THR A 104 -10.43 -2.67 14.91
CA THR A 104 -9.22 -1.84 14.97
C THR A 104 -8.05 -2.78 15.23
N TYR A 105 -6.92 -2.50 14.60
CA TYR A 105 -5.71 -3.32 14.66
C TYR A 105 -4.53 -2.51 15.18
N ALA A 106 -3.73 -3.14 16.04
CA ALA A 106 -2.40 -2.63 16.38
C ALA A 106 -1.47 -2.86 15.20
N VAL A 107 -0.76 -1.84 14.75
CA VAL A 107 0.27 -2.02 13.71
C VAL A 107 1.62 -2.20 14.39
N THR A 108 2.27 -3.33 14.13
CA THR A 108 3.56 -3.67 14.73
C THR A 108 4.69 -3.64 13.71
N ARG A 109 5.90 -3.34 14.20
CA ARG A 109 7.17 -3.48 13.50
C ARG A 109 8.16 -4.09 14.47
N ASP A 110 8.69 -5.27 14.15
CA ASP A 110 9.65 -5.97 15.01
C ASP A 110 9.14 -6.06 16.46
N ASP A 111 7.87 -6.47 16.62
CA ASP A 111 7.10 -6.55 17.88
C ASP A 111 6.85 -5.22 18.63
N ALA A 112 7.33 -4.08 18.12
CA ALA A 112 7.02 -2.77 18.65
C ALA A 112 5.74 -2.19 18.00
N ALA A 113 4.83 -1.66 18.80
CA ALA A 113 3.66 -0.94 18.29
C ALA A 113 4.09 0.39 17.64
N VAL A 114 3.84 0.53 16.34
CA VAL A 114 4.21 1.71 15.54
C VAL A 114 3.01 2.50 15.04
N GLY A 115 1.79 1.98 15.22
CA GLY A 115 0.59 2.65 14.75
C GLY A 115 -0.70 1.90 15.07
N VAL A 116 -1.81 2.48 14.62
CA VAL A 116 -3.14 1.89 14.72
C VAL A 116 -3.82 1.96 13.35
N LEU A 117 -4.45 0.86 12.93
CA LEU A 117 -5.25 0.80 11.72
C LEU A 117 -6.72 0.59 12.07
N VAL A 118 -7.59 1.45 11.56
CA VAL A 118 -9.04 1.31 11.66
C VAL A 118 -9.59 0.92 10.29
N MET A 119 -10.53 -0.02 10.24
CA MET A 119 -11.12 -0.49 8.97
C MET A 119 -11.72 0.62 8.11
N LYS A 120 -12.22 1.71 8.71
CA LYS A 120 -12.70 2.90 7.98
C LYS A 120 -11.61 3.55 7.10
N ASP A 121 -10.36 3.57 7.57
CA ASP A 121 -9.24 4.14 6.81
C ASP A 121 -8.81 3.21 5.68
N LEU A 122 -8.88 1.89 5.93
CA LEU A 122 -8.67 0.88 4.90
C LEU A 122 -9.66 1.06 3.74
N VAL A 123 -10.95 1.11 4.03
CA VAL A 123 -11.98 1.28 2.98
C VAL A 123 -11.77 2.58 2.20
N ARG A 124 -11.43 3.68 2.89
CA ARG A 124 -11.13 4.97 2.23
C ARG A 124 -9.94 4.92 1.28
N ALA A 125 -8.95 4.07 1.54
CA ALA A 125 -7.78 3.94 0.68
C ALA A 125 -8.04 3.12 -0.59
N LEU A 126 -9.12 2.32 -0.60
CA LEU A 126 -9.50 1.51 -1.76
C LEU A 126 -10.34 2.27 -2.79
N VAL A 127 -10.99 3.36 -2.39
CA VAL A 127 -11.84 4.21 -3.25
C VAL A 127 -11.16 5.48 -3.72
#